data_AF-A0A957MA79-F1
#
_entry.id   AF-A0A957MA79-F1
#
_cell.length_a   1.000
_cell.length_b   1.000
_cell.length_c   1.000
_cell.angle_alpha   90.00
_cell.angle_beta   90.00
_cell.angle_gamma   90.00
#
_symmetry.space_group_name_H-M   'P 1'
#
loop_
_entity.id
_entity.type
_entity.pdbx_description
1 polymer ?
#
loop_
_entity_poly.entity_id
_entity_poly.type
_entity_poly.pdbx_seq_one_letter_code
_entity_poly.pdbx_strand_id
1 'polypeptide(L)'
;IFNTASVAKTLTATAIMQLVEQGKIDLDDPVTSYLPYFTMADERYRDLTVRHVMTHRTGLPEFDWTAPGFYDNPDNEEGALERFVRSLSDDELSSAPGEEFAYGTLNYAVLGEIIANASGESYTDYIRNHILTPLGMAATHQLYDELDFTKLASLHIPGPDGTWIVNPVFPYARVEGPGGHFYTSLEDMARYAIVHLRQGAGGNALLSPESYQQMWTKVSDTPFPPPDTGYGMGWMIGEHGGHRVVGHAGIDLGYNAFMSMLPDDDMALIILANQSDVVNLTSLPAFFMRDPILDILLGTTAAP
;
A
#
# COMPACT_ATOMS: atom_id res chain seq x y z
N ILE A 1 10.16 -4.03 -14.70
CA ILE A 1 9.94 -3.67 -13.28
C ILE A 1 9.15 -2.39 -13.24
N PHE A 2 8.09 -2.34 -12.43
CA PHE A 2 7.24 -1.16 -12.25
C PHE A 2 7.17 -0.83 -10.76
N ASN A 3 6.97 0.44 -10.43
CA ASN A 3 6.50 0.81 -9.10
C ASN A 3 5.00 0.52 -9.00
N THR A 4 4.58 -0.10 -7.91
CA THR A 4 3.16 -0.40 -7.64
C THR A 4 2.45 0.66 -6.82
N ALA A 5 3.17 1.69 -6.40
CA ALA A 5 2.66 2.80 -5.60
C ALA A 5 1.97 2.30 -4.31
N SER A 6 0.76 2.79 -4.04
CA SER A 6 -0.03 2.44 -2.84
C SER A 6 -0.45 0.97 -2.72
N VAL A 7 -0.24 0.12 -3.73
CA VAL A 7 -0.37 -1.34 -3.55
C VAL A 7 0.58 -1.83 -2.46
N ALA A 8 1.68 -1.11 -2.17
CA ALA A 8 2.59 -1.36 -1.05
C ALA A 8 1.90 -1.54 0.31
N LYS A 9 0.75 -0.89 0.52
CA LYS A 9 -0.04 -1.02 1.74
C LYS A 9 -0.43 -2.47 2.03
N THR A 10 -0.62 -3.30 1.00
CA THR A 10 -0.96 -4.71 1.20
C THR A 10 0.20 -5.48 1.81
N LEU A 11 1.46 -5.19 1.44
CA LEU A 11 2.64 -5.83 2.03
C LEU A 11 2.80 -5.47 3.51
N THR A 12 2.68 -4.19 3.83
CA THR A 12 2.73 -3.69 5.21
C THR A 12 1.61 -4.26 6.06
N ALA A 13 0.39 -4.34 5.52
CA ALA A 13 -0.73 -4.95 6.23
C ALA A 13 -0.50 -6.44 6.49
N THR A 14 0.01 -7.19 5.50
CA THR A 14 0.41 -8.59 5.68
C THR A 14 1.45 -8.72 6.80
N ALA A 15 2.48 -7.87 6.82
CA ALA A 15 3.53 -7.90 7.83
C ALA A 15 3.02 -7.61 9.25
N ILE A 16 2.13 -6.63 9.41
CA ILE A 16 1.49 -6.38 10.72
C ILE A 16 0.72 -7.62 11.15
N MET A 17 -0.08 -8.24 10.27
CA MET A 17 -0.82 -9.46 10.63
C MET A 17 0.09 -10.65 10.92
N GLN A 18 1.24 -10.79 10.27
CA GLN A 18 2.24 -11.80 10.63
C GLN A 18 2.74 -11.59 12.07
N LEU A 19 2.97 -10.34 12.47
CA LEU A 19 3.38 -9.98 13.83
C LEU A 19 2.23 -10.16 14.84
N VAL A 20 0.97 -9.96 14.43
CA VAL A 20 -0.21 -10.28 15.24
C VAL A 20 -0.31 -11.79 15.51
N GLU A 21 -0.15 -12.63 14.48
CA GLU A 21 -0.15 -14.09 14.65
C GLU A 21 1.02 -14.59 15.52
N GLN A 22 2.14 -13.86 15.54
CA GLN A 22 3.27 -14.12 16.42
C GLN A 22 3.06 -13.62 17.86
N GLY A 23 1.95 -12.94 18.15
CA GLY A 23 1.68 -12.32 19.46
C GLY A 23 2.59 -11.14 19.78
N LYS A 24 3.22 -10.53 18.76
CA LYS A 24 4.11 -9.37 18.90
C LYS A 24 3.38 -8.04 18.75
N ILE A 25 2.21 -8.05 18.11
CA ILE A 25 1.33 -6.90 17.95
C ILE A 25 -0.08 -7.32 18.36
N ASP A 26 -0.73 -6.51 19.18
CA ASP A 26 -2.19 -6.44 19.30
C ASP A 26 -2.68 -5.25 18.48
N LEU A 27 -3.74 -5.47 17.69
CA LEU A 27 -4.31 -4.44 16.83
C LEU A 27 -5.00 -3.33 17.62
N ASP A 28 -5.51 -3.64 18.81
CA ASP A 28 -6.24 -2.69 19.66
C ASP A 28 -5.33 -2.02 20.69
N ASP A 29 -4.05 -2.39 20.73
CA ASP A 29 -3.05 -1.67 21.52
C ASP A 29 -2.74 -0.30 20.92
N PRO A 30 -2.44 0.69 21.78
CA PRO A 30 -2.06 2.01 21.32
C PRO A 30 -0.71 1.97 20.59
N VAL A 31 -0.54 2.82 19.58
CA VAL A 31 0.72 3.00 18.83
C VAL A 31 1.90 3.25 19.79
N THR A 32 1.64 3.96 20.89
CA THR A 32 2.64 4.29 21.92
C THR A 32 3.18 3.07 22.68
N SER A 33 2.48 1.93 22.67
CA SER A 33 2.99 0.67 23.22
C SER A 33 4.18 0.14 22.41
N TYR A 34 4.20 0.40 21.10
CA TYR A 34 5.27 -0.02 20.20
C TYR A 34 6.29 1.10 19.99
N LEU A 35 5.82 2.34 19.91
CA LEU A 35 6.61 3.54 19.66
C LEU A 35 6.50 4.50 20.85
N PRO A 36 7.20 4.26 21.97
CA PRO A 36 7.05 5.07 23.19
C PRO A 36 7.50 6.52 23.03
N TYR A 37 8.19 6.84 21.94
CA TYR A 37 8.62 8.17 21.56
C TYR A 37 7.68 8.86 20.57
N PHE A 38 6.62 8.19 20.12
CA PHE A 38 5.57 8.83 19.32
C PHE A 38 4.77 9.79 20.21
N THR A 39 4.78 11.06 19.83
CA THR A 39 4.09 12.16 20.50
C THR A 39 3.49 13.06 19.45
N MET A 40 2.44 13.81 19.81
CA MET A 40 1.83 14.88 19.02
C MET A 40 1.44 16.04 19.94
N ALA A 41 1.15 17.21 19.39
CA ALA A 41 0.67 18.36 20.16
C ALA A 41 -0.73 18.11 20.76
N ASP A 42 -1.49 17.20 20.13
CA ASP A 42 -2.83 16.80 20.54
C ASP A 42 -2.85 15.53 21.38
N GLU A 43 -3.23 15.65 22.65
CA GLU A 43 -3.23 14.55 23.63
C GLU A 43 -3.99 13.28 23.20
N ARG A 44 -4.96 13.39 22.28
CA ARG A 44 -5.74 12.27 21.71
C ARG A 44 -4.86 11.25 20.97
N TYR A 45 -3.63 11.60 20.60
CA TYR A 45 -2.70 10.65 19.95
C TYR A 45 -2.47 9.37 20.76
N ARG A 46 -2.67 9.41 22.09
CA ARG A 46 -2.53 8.26 22.98
C ARG A 46 -3.58 7.17 22.76
N ASP A 47 -4.71 7.53 22.14
CA ASP A 47 -5.82 6.61 21.83
C ASP A 47 -5.71 6.04 20.40
N LEU A 48 -4.69 6.41 19.62
CA LEU A 48 -4.42 5.82 18.32
C LEU A 48 -3.98 4.36 18.49
N THR A 49 -4.75 3.42 17.96
CA THR A 49 -4.42 2.00 17.95
C THR A 49 -3.81 1.58 16.61
N VAL A 50 -3.13 0.44 16.58
CA VAL A 50 -2.60 -0.13 15.32
C VAL A 50 -3.74 -0.34 14.31
N ARG A 51 -4.92 -0.76 14.76
CA ARG A 51 -6.13 -0.91 13.94
C ARG A 51 -6.56 0.41 13.32
N HIS A 52 -6.57 1.51 14.08
CA HIS A 52 -6.88 2.84 13.54
C HIS A 52 -5.92 3.20 12.40
N VAL A 53 -4.62 2.92 12.58
CA VAL A 53 -3.60 3.20 11.56
C VAL A 53 -3.79 2.34 10.30
N MET A 54 -3.97 1.02 10.43
CA MET A 54 -4.20 0.11 9.29
C MET A 54 -5.46 0.41 8.48
N THR A 55 -6.43 1.10 9.08
CA THR A 55 -7.76 1.34 8.49
C THR A 55 -7.97 2.78 8.05
N HIS A 56 -6.91 3.61 8.09
CA HIS A 56 -6.98 5.04 7.77
C HIS A 56 -7.97 5.82 8.64
N ARG A 57 -8.11 5.43 9.91
CA ARG A 57 -9.01 6.08 10.87
C ARG A 57 -8.25 6.75 12.00
N THR A 58 -7.20 7.47 11.67
CA THR A 58 -6.28 8.06 12.67
C THR A 58 -6.60 9.52 12.97
N GLY A 59 -7.04 10.28 11.97
CA GLY A 59 -7.01 11.74 12.05
C GLY A 59 -5.61 12.33 11.92
N LEU A 60 -4.59 11.54 11.52
CA LEU A 60 -3.28 12.11 11.18
C LEU A 60 -3.43 13.11 10.03
N PRO A 61 -2.71 14.25 10.05
CA PRO A 61 -2.80 15.24 8.98
C PRO A 61 -2.32 14.67 7.64
N GLU A 62 -2.78 15.27 6.55
CA GLU A 62 -2.19 14.99 5.23
C GLU A 62 -0.79 15.61 5.16
N PHE A 63 0.17 14.83 4.67
CA PHE A 63 1.52 15.33 4.38
C PHE A 63 1.58 15.70 2.91
N ASP A 64 2.05 16.91 2.63
CA ASP A 64 2.31 17.34 1.27
C ASP A 64 3.59 16.67 0.76
N TRP A 65 3.43 15.50 0.16
CA TRP A 65 4.53 14.79 -0.52
C TRP A 65 5.11 15.57 -1.70
N THR A 66 4.40 16.60 -2.18
CA THR A 66 4.85 17.47 -3.27
C THR A 66 5.58 18.73 -2.78
N ALA A 67 5.75 18.87 -1.46
CA ALA A 67 6.44 19.99 -0.85
C ALA A 67 7.85 20.16 -1.44
N PRO A 68 8.25 21.39 -1.84
CA PRO A 68 9.59 21.65 -2.36
C PRO A 68 10.68 21.14 -1.41
N GLY A 69 11.64 20.37 -1.92
CA GLY A 69 12.74 19.80 -1.13
C GLY A 69 12.56 18.36 -0.68
N PHE A 70 11.33 17.82 -0.62
CA PHE A 70 11.11 16.44 -0.18
C PHE A 70 11.76 15.43 -1.15
N TYR A 71 11.54 15.62 -2.45
CA TYR A 71 12.16 14.80 -3.49
C TYR A 71 13.57 15.23 -3.88
N ASP A 72 13.98 16.45 -3.53
CA ASP A 72 15.33 16.95 -3.83
C ASP A 72 16.39 16.39 -2.86
N ASN A 73 15.97 16.05 -1.62
CA ASN A 73 16.83 15.47 -0.60
C ASN A 73 16.09 14.38 0.21
N PRO A 74 15.72 13.25 -0.43
CA PRO A 74 14.96 12.20 0.23
C PRO A 74 15.77 11.56 1.36
N ASP A 75 15.13 11.33 2.50
CA ASP A 75 15.73 10.58 3.60
C ASP A 75 15.72 9.07 3.27
N ASN A 76 16.87 8.60 2.79
CA ASN A 76 17.11 7.21 2.42
C ASN A 76 18.03 6.49 3.41
N GLU A 77 18.30 7.10 4.56
CA GLU A 77 19.14 6.50 5.60
C GLU A 77 18.32 5.55 6.49
N GLU A 78 19.01 4.63 7.17
CA GLU A 78 18.37 3.85 8.23
C GLU A 78 17.77 4.77 9.31
N GLY A 79 16.62 4.37 9.87
CA GLY A 79 15.87 5.18 10.82
C GLY A 79 15.05 6.33 10.22
N ALA A 80 14.88 6.39 8.89
CA ALA A 80 14.02 7.40 8.24
C ALA A 80 12.57 7.35 8.74
N LEU A 81 12.05 6.14 8.99
CA LEU A 81 10.71 5.94 9.54
C LEU A 81 10.59 6.48 10.98
N GLU A 82 11.54 6.16 11.88
CA GLU A 82 11.60 6.74 13.22
C GLU A 82 11.65 8.28 13.18
N ARG A 83 12.54 8.86 12.35
CA ARG A 83 12.66 10.32 12.21
C ARG A 83 11.36 10.94 11.73
N PHE A 84 10.70 10.30 10.77
CA PHE A 84 9.38 10.71 10.30
C PHE A 84 8.34 10.67 11.43
N VAL A 85 8.23 9.56 12.18
CA VAL A 85 7.30 9.44 13.31
C VAL A 85 7.53 10.52 14.37
N ARG A 86 8.80 10.85 14.67
CA ARG A 86 9.16 11.93 15.60
C ARG A 86 8.81 13.32 15.08
N SER A 87 8.82 13.52 13.77
CA SER A 87 8.48 14.81 13.15
C SER A 87 7.02 15.20 13.35
N LEU A 88 6.13 14.24 13.63
CA LEU A 88 4.71 14.46 13.92
C LEU A 88 4.46 15.10 15.30
N SER A 89 5.52 15.38 16.08
CA SER A 89 5.41 15.86 17.47
C SER A 89 4.71 17.21 17.65
N ASP A 90 4.77 18.07 16.64
CA ASP A 90 4.12 19.39 16.65
C ASP A 90 2.77 19.41 15.91
N ASP A 91 2.33 18.28 15.36
CA ASP A 91 1.07 18.17 14.61
C ASP A 91 -0.14 17.91 15.52
N GLU A 92 -1.33 18.26 15.04
CA GLU A 92 -2.62 18.00 15.68
C GLU A 92 -3.47 17.03 14.85
N LEU A 93 -4.36 16.27 15.51
CA LEU A 93 -5.26 15.36 14.79
C LEU A 93 -6.45 16.11 14.20
N SER A 94 -6.74 15.84 12.92
CA SER A 94 -7.87 16.41 12.17
C SER A 94 -9.24 15.86 12.63
N SER A 95 -9.27 14.64 13.15
CA SER A 95 -10.45 13.98 13.74
C SER A 95 -10.03 13.17 14.97
N ALA A 96 -10.97 12.72 15.82
CA ALA A 96 -10.59 11.79 16.87
C ALA A 96 -10.22 10.41 16.27
N PRO A 97 -9.31 9.65 16.92
CA PRO A 97 -8.99 8.29 16.50
C PRO A 97 -10.24 7.41 16.37
N GLY A 98 -10.35 6.72 15.25
CA GLY A 98 -11.45 5.81 14.96
C GLY A 98 -12.72 6.47 14.42
N GLU A 99 -12.86 7.81 14.41
CA GLU A 99 -14.11 8.46 14.00
C GLU A 99 -14.29 8.53 12.48
N GLU A 100 -13.30 9.08 11.76
CA GLU A 100 -13.40 9.36 10.33
C GLU A 100 -12.39 8.55 9.52
N PHE A 101 -12.75 8.23 8.27
CA PHE A 101 -11.82 7.66 7.30
C PHE A 101 -11.10 8.80 6.56
N ALA A 102 -9.78 8.83 6.65
CA ALA A 102 -8.91 9.77 5.96
C ALA A 102 -7.70 9.01 5.40
N TYR A 103 -7.75 8.71 4.10
CA TYR A 103 -6.70 7.96 3.42
C TYR A 103 -5.39 8.74 3.43
N GLY A 104 -4.32 8.10 3.90
CA GLY A 104 -3.03 8.78 3.99
C GLY A 104 -1.86 7.80 4.03
N THR A 105 -0.88 8.00 3.15
CA THR A 105 0.35 7.19 3.07
C THR A 105 1.15 7.24 4.38
N LEU A 106 1.09 8.34 5.13
CA LEU A 106 1.77 8.49 6.43
C LEU A 106 1.36 7.44 7.45
N ASN A 107 0.07 7.04 7.45
CA ASN A 107 -0.41 5.99 8.34
C ASN A 107 0.45 4.73 8.19
N TYR A 108 0.81 4.40 6.96
CA TYR A 108 1.61 3.22 6.69
C TYR A 108 3.09 3.42 7.02
N ALA A 109 3.63 4.65 6.96
CA ALA A 109 4.96 4.94 7.49
C ALA A 109 5.03 4.65 9.00
N VAL A 110 3.99 5.02 9.76
CA VAL A 110 3.87 4.65 11.19
C VAL A 110 3.84 3.12 11.37
N LEU A 111 3.08 2.39 10.53
CA LEU A 111 3.09 0.92 10.56
C LEU A 111 4.47 0.32 10.23
N GLY A 112 5.20 0.93 9.30
CA GLY A 112 6.58 0.53 8.99
C GLY A 112 7.49 0.61 10.22
N GLU A 113 7.39 1.69 10.98
CA GLU A 113 8.15 1.85 12.22
C GLU A 113 7.68 0.88 13.33
N ILE A 114 6.37 0.62 13.43
CA ILE A 114 5.82 -0.41 14.33
C ILE A 114 6.38 -1.79 13.99
N ILE A 115 6.41 -2.17 12.69
CA ILE A 115 7.01 -3.43 12.23
C ILE A 115 8.47 -3.49 12.68
N ALA A 116 9.22 -2.40 12.51
CA ALA A 116 10.63 -2.38 12.88
C ALA A 116 10.85 -2.62 14.39
N ASN A 117 10.09 -1.92 15.24
CA ASN A 117 10.21 -2.05 16.70
C ASN A 117 9.70 -3.41 17.22
N ALA A 118 8.58 -3.90 16.70
CA ALA A 118 8.00 -5.16 17.15
C ALA A 118 8.78 -6.39 16.65
N SER A 119 9.38 -6.31 15.47
CA SER A 119 10.16 -7.42 14.90
C SER A 119 11.63 -7.45 15.34
N GLY A 120 12.23 -6.28 15.54
CA GLY A 120 13.69 -6.11 15.71
C GLY A 120 14.47 -6.11 14.39
N GLU A 121 13.79 -6.11 13.25
CA GLU A 121 14.36 -6.01 11.90
C GLU A 121 14.00 -4.66 11.28
N SER A 122 14.77 -4.17 10.29
CA SER A 122 14.31 -3.01 9.52
C SER A 122 13.02 -3.37 8.76
N TYR A 123 12.13 -2.40 8.49
CA TYR A 123 10.92 -2.65 7.68
C TYR A 123 11.26 -3.37 6.36
N THR A 124 12.29 -2.90 5.67
CA THR A 124 12.72 -3.48 4.40
C THR A 124 13.22 -4.91 4.54
N ASP A 125 14.00 -5.21 5.58
CA ASP A 125 14.47 -6.57 5.82
C ASP A 125 13.31 -7.50 6.22
N TYR A 126 12.37 -7.01 7.03
CA TYR A 126 11.20 -7.79 7.42
C TYR A 126 10.40 -8.20 6.19
N ILE A 127 10.06 -7.25 5.31
CA ILE A 127 9.31 -7.54 4.09
C ILE A 127 10.09 -8.49 3.18
N ARG A 128 11.41 -8.29 3.03
CA ARG A 128 12.26 -9.19 2.25
C ARG A 128 12.28 -10.62 2.80
N ASN A 129 12.45 -10.77 4.11
CA ASN A 129 12.68 -12.06 4.77
C ASN A 129 11.40 -12.86 4.97
N HIS A 130 10.28 -12.18 5.28
CA HIS A 130 9.03 -12.83 5.69
C HIS A 130 7.94 -12.83 4.63
N ILE A 131 8.11 -12.07 3.54
CA ILE A 131 7.15 -12.01 2.43
C ILE A 131 7.84 -12.32 1.10
N LEU A 132 8.82 -11.51 0.67
CA LEU A 132 9.34 -11.62 -0.69
C LEU A 132 10.13 -12.92 -0.92
N THR A 133 11.05 -13.26 -0.01
CA THR A 133 11.89 -14.46 -0.12
C THR A 133 11.07 -15.76 -0.05
N PRO A 134 10.15 -15.94 0.91
CA PRO A 134 9.29 -17.13 0.96
C PRO A 134 8.43 -17.33 -0.29
N LEU A 135 8.04 -16.23 -0.95
CA LEU A 135 7.27 -16.27 -2.19
C LEU A 135 8.13 -16.41 -3.45
N GLY A 136 9.46 -16.32 -3.34
CA GLY A 136 10.35 -16.32 -4.50
C GLY A 136 10.22 -15.07 -5.36
N MET A 137 9.84 -13.93 -4.78
CA MET A 137 9.68 -12.63 -5.45
C MET A 137 11.03 -11.93 -5.64
N ALA A 138 11.96 -12.59 -6.33
CA ALA A 138 13.36 -12.16 -6.43
C ALA A 138 13.59 -10.91 -7.29
N ALA A 139 12.60 -10.47 -8.05
CA ALA A 139 12.65 -9.23 -8.82
C ALA A 139 11.92 -8.08 -8.12
N THR A 140 11.54 -8.28 -6.84
CA THR A 140 10.83 -7.31 -6.03
C THR A 140 11.76 -6.62 -5.02
N HIS A 141 11.72 -5.30 -5.00
CA HIS A 141 12.61 -4.46 -4.20
C HIS A 141 11.84 -3.32 -3.56
N GLN A 142 12.29 -2.87 -2.39
CA GLN A 142 11.75 -1.65 -1.75
C GLN A 142 12.68 -0.45 -1.87
N LEU A 143 13.98 -0.69 -2.03
CA LEU A 143 14.97 0.38 -2.08
C LEU A 143 15.35 0.67 -3.53
N TYR A 144 15.52 1.95 -3.82
CA TYR A 144 15.81 2.41 -5.17
C TYR A 144 17.19 1.96 -5.66
N ASP A 145 18.17 1.97 -4.78
CA ASP A 145 19.55 1.57 -5.05
C ASP A 145 19.72 0.06 -5.29
N GLU A 146 18.70 -0.74 -4.98
CA GLU A 146 18.65 -2.17 -5.30
C GLU A 146 18.15 -2.46 -6.73
N LEU A 147 17.66 -1.45 -7.46
CA LEU A 147 17.05 -1.65 -8.77
C LEU A 147 18.06 -1.86 -9.89
N ASP A 148 17.78 -2.85 -10.72
CA ASP A 148 18.37 -2.98 -12.05
C ASP A 148 17.68 -2.02 -13.02
N PHE A 149 18.29 -0.85 -13.22
CA PHE A 149 17.79 0.20 -14.11
C PHE A 149 17.58 -0.24 -15.56
N THR A 150 18.24 -1.33 -16.02
CA THR A 150 18.01 -1.85 -17.37
C THR A 150 16.67 -2.56 -17.52
N LYS A 151 16.04 -2.93 -16.39
CA LYS A 151 14.73 -3.60 -16.33
C LYS A 151 13.62 -2.70 -15.80
N LEU A 152 13.96 -1.53 -15.26
CA LEU A 152 12.99 -0.55 -14.78
C LEU A 152 12.25 0.08 -15.96
N ALA A 153 10.91 0.06 -15.92
CA ALA A 153 10.12 0.76 -16.92
C ALA A 153 10.36 2.27 -16.80
N SER A 154 10.49 3.00 -17.90
CA SER A 154 10.60 4.45 -17.83
C SER A 154 9.28 5.05 -17.33
N LEU A 155 9.32 5.90 -16.32
CA LEU A 155 8.14 6.57 -15.79
C LEU A 155 7.77 7.78 -16.66
N HIS A 156 6.50 7.90 -17.08
CA HIS A 156 6.03 8.99 -17.95
C HIS A 156 5.05 9.91 -17.23
N ILE A 157 5.35 11.21 -17.25
CA ILE A 157 4.54 12.29 -16.65
C ILE A 157 4.07 13.28 -17.73
N PRO A 158 3.04 14.10 -17.46
CA PRO A 158 2.66 15.17 -18.36
C PRO A 158 3.78 16.21 -18.48
N GLY A 159 4.19 16.50 -19.72
CA GLY A 159 5.09 17.58 -20.06
C GLY A 159 4.36 18.93 -20.11
N PRO A 160 5.10 20.05 -20.24
CA PRO A 160 4.52 21.40 -20.23
C PRO A 160 3.49 21.66 -21.33
N ASP A 161 3.53 20.91 -22.43
CA ASP A 161 2.61 21.00 -23.58
C ASP A 161 1.51 19.92 -23.55
N GLY A 162 1.41 19.15 -22.46
CA GLY A 162 0.48 18.04 -22.31
C GLY A 162 0.91 16.74 -22.99
N THR A 163 2.09 16.69 -23.63
CA THR A 163 2.66 15.44 -24.14
C THR A 163 3.28 14.61 -23.01
N TRP A 164 3.32 13.30 -23.15
CA TRP A 164 3.97 12.44 -22.15
C TRP A 164 5.49 12.49 -22.33
N ILE A 165 6.20 12.81 -21.25
CA ILE A 165 7.67 12.83 -21.20
C ILE A 165 8.17 11.82 -20.17
N VAL A 166 9.38 11.30 -20.38
CA VAL A 166 10.05 10.51 -19.33
C VAL A 166 10.43 11.45 -18.19
N ASN A 167 9.99 11.13 -16.98
CA ASN A 167 10.33 11.93 -15.79
C ASN A 167 11.82 11.76 -15.47
N PRO A 168 12.59 12.86 -15.36
CA PRO A 168 14.01 12.79 -15.05
C PRO A 168 14.31 12.58 -13.56
N VAL A 169 13.32 12.75 -12.67
CA VAL A 169 13.48 12.64 -11.21
C VAL A 169 12.88 11.33 -10.73
N PHE A 170 13.58 10.67 -9.80
CA PHE A 170 13.07 9.50 -9.12
C PHE A 170 12.73 9.83 -7.66
N PRO A 171 11.44 10.09 -7.37
CA PRO A 171 11.02 10.75 -6.13
C PRO A 171 10.65 9.76 -5.03
N TYR A 172 11.55 8.86 -4.60
CA TYR A 172 11.17 7.83 -3.63
C TYR A 172 12.13 7.72 -2.46
N ALA A 173 11.61 8.05 -1.29
CA ALA A 173 12.30 7.94 -0.01
C ALA A 173 11.94 6.63 0.73
N ARG A 174 12.79 6.20 1.67
CA ARG A 174 12.51 5.04 2.54
C ARG A 174 11.20 5.18 3.31
N VAL A 175 10.86 6.40 3.74
CA VAL A 175 9.62 6.70 4.49
C VAL A 175 8.35 6.39 3.70
N GLU A 176 8.41 6.46 2.36
CA GLU A 176 7.27 6.16 1.50
C GLU A 176 7.08 4.66 1.31
N GLY A 177 8.11 3.84 1.49
CA GLY A 177 8.07 2.39 1.19
C GLY A 177 6.87 1.66 1.79
N PRO A 178 6.55 1.81 3.09
CA PRO A 178 5.42 1.11 3.71
C PRO A 178 4.06 1.37 3.07
N GLY A 179 3.83 2.57 2.53
CA GLY A 179 2.51 2.98 2.05
C GLY A 179 2.46 3.37 0.58
N GLY A 180 3.61 3.53 -0.06
CA GLY A 180 3.75 4.36 -1.25
C GLY A 180 4.59 3.74 -2.35
N HIS A 181 5.43 2.73 -2.10
CA HIS A 181 6.10 2.03 -3.19
C HIS A 181 6.64 0.65 -2.84
N PHE A 182 6.66 -0.19 -3.86
CA PHE A 182 7.67 -1.22 -4.05
C PHE A 182 7.77 -1.49 -5.55
N TYR A 183 8.95 -1.94 -5.98
CA TYR A 183 9.27 -2.21 -7.37
C TYR A 183 9.14 -3.69 -7.62
N THR A 184 8.46 -4.09 -8.68
CA THR A 184 8.20 -5.51 -8.92
C THR A 184 8.05 -5.84 -10.40
N SER A 185 8.02 -7.14 -10.69
CA SER A 185 7.61 -7.69 -11.98
C SER A 185 6.17 -8.18 -11.93
N LEU A 186 5.54 -8.34 -13.10
CA LEU A 186 4.21 -8.94 -13.18
C LEU A 186 4.20 -10.39 -12.63
N GLU A 187 5.30 -11.13 -12.84
CA GLU A 187 5.43 -12.52 -12.39
C GLU A 187 5.48 -12.61 -10.86
N ASP A 188 6.22 -11.71 -10.21
CA ASP A 188 6.27 -11.64 -8.75
C ASP A 188 4.93 -11.20 -8.14
N MET A 189 4.27 -10.21 -8.73
CA MET A 189 2.92 -9.82 -8.31
C MET A 189 1.92 -10.96 -8.47
N ALA A 190 2.03 -11.76 -9.54
CA ALA A 190 1.17 -12.93 -9.72
C ALA A 190 1.39 -13.97 -8.61
N ARG A 191 2.64 -14.22 -8.18
CA ARG A 191 2.94 -15.09 -7.03
C ARG A 191 2.28 -14.56 -5.75
N TYR A 192 2.41 -13.27 -5.49
CA TYR A 192 1.79 -12.61 -4.34
C TYR A 192 0.27 -12.73 -4.34
N ALA A 193 -0.38 -12.44 -5.48
CA ALA A 193 -1.82 -12.55 -5.64
C ALA A 193 -2.32 -14.00 -5.48
N ILE A 194 -1.63 -15.00 -6.04
CA ILE A 194 -1.98 -16.41 -5.90
C ILE A 194 -1.98 -16.84 -4.43
N VAL A 195 -1.00 -16.40 -3.65
CA VAL A 195 -0.94 -16.76 -2.21
C VAL A 195 -2.07 -16.09 -1.42
N HIS A 196 -2.42 -14.85 -1.76
CA HIS A 196 -3.55 -14.15 -1.13
C HIS A 196 -4.88 -14.81 -1.50
N LEU A 197 -5.11 -15.16 -2.76
CA LEU A 197 -6.31 -15.88 -3.21
C LEU A 197 -6.52 -17.20 -2.46
N ARG A 198 -5.45 -17.92 -2.18
CA ARG A 198 -5.49 -19.19 -1.44
C ARG A 198 -5.84 -19.03 0.04
N GLN A 199 -5.72 -17.82 0.61
CA GLN A 199 -6.11 -17.51 1.99
C GLN A 199 -5.58 -18.50 3.03
N GLY A 200 -4.32 -18.94 2.88
CA GLY A 200 -3.69 -19.90 3.79
C GLY A 200 -3.73 -21.36 3.33
N ALA A 201 -4.40 -21.67 2.22
CA ALA A 201 -4.40 -23.00 1.63
C ALA A 201 -3.10 -23.32 0.86
N GLY A 202 -2.69 -24.59 0.86
CA GLY A 202 -1.68 -25.10 -0.09
C GLY A 202 -0.20 -24.94 0.33
N GLY A 203 0.08 -24.74 1.62
CA GLY A 203 1.44 -24.92 2.19
C GLY A 203 2.42 -23.76 1.99
N ASN A 204 2.10 -22.77 1.17
CA ASN A 204 2.85 -21.51 1.04
C ASN A 204 1.99 -20.33 1.48
N ALA A 205 1.64 -20.31 2.76
CA ALA A 205 0.76 -19.33 3.38
C ALA A 205 1.57 -18.24 4.08
N LEU A 206 1.19 -16.97 3.90
CA LEU A 206 1.74 -15.85 4.67
C LEU A 206 1.01 -15.65 6.01
N LEU A 207 -0.28 -15.98 6.03
CA LEU A 207 -1.22 -15.73 7.13
C LEU A 207 -2.23 -16.88 7.21
N SER A 208 -2.87 -17.01 8.37
CA SER A 208 -4.03 -17.87 8.59
C SER A 208 -5.27 -17.37 7.81
N PRO A 209 -6.22 -18.26 7.49
CA PRO A 209 -7.51 -17.88 6.90
C PRO A 209 -8.25 -16.80 7.73
N GLU A 210 -8.18 -16.89 9.05
CA GLU A 210 -8.80 -15.94 9.98
C GLU A 210 -8.22 -14.53 9.83
N SER A 211 -6.89 -14.41 9.70
CA SER A 211 -6.23 -13.13 9.45
C SER A 211 -6.60 -12.52 8.10
N TYR A 212 -6.72 -13.34 7.04
CA TYR A 212 -7.23 -12.85 5.74
C TYR A 212 -8.66 -12.33 5.85
N GLN A 213 -9.54 -13.08 6.51
CA GLN A 213 -10.92 -12.65 6.74
C GLN A 213 -10.97 -11.33 7.49
N GLN A 214 -10.14 -11.17 8.53
CA GLN A 214 -10.07 -9.94 9.29
C GLN A 214 -9.57 -8.77 8.44
N MET A 215 -8.50 -8.94 7.67
CA MET A 215 -7.98 -7.90 6.77
C MET A 215 -8.99 -7.45 5.72
N TRP A 216 -9.78 -8.39 5.19
CA TRP A 216 -10.72 -8.14 4.10
C TRP A 216 -12.14 -7.82 4.57
N THR A 217 -12.33 -7.62 5.87
CA THR A 217 -13.58 -7.12 6.42
C THR A 217 -13.63 -5.61 6.21
N LYS A 218 -14.67 -5.13 5.52
CA LYS A 218 -14.92 -3.70 5.32
C LYS A 218 -15.19 -3.02 6.67
N VAL A 219 -14.39 -2.00 7.00
CA VAL A 219 -14.52 -1.21 8.24
C VAL A 219 -14.91 0.25 7.97
N SER A 220 -14.71 0.73 6.75
CA SER A 220 -15.05 2.09 6.32
C SER A 220 -15.52 2.08 4.87
N ASP A 221 -16.35 3.04 4.49
CA ASP A 221 -16.54 3.40 3.08
C ASP A 221 -15.31 4.16 2.58
N THR A 222 -15.04 4.07 1.28
CA THR A 222 -13.98 4.85 0.63
C THR A 222 -14.53 5.60 -0.58
N PRO A 223 -14.13 6.85 -0.82
CA PRO A 223 -14.58 7.63 -1.97
C PRO A 223 -13.86 7.26 -3.28
N PHE A 224 -12.86 6.36 -3.26
CA PHE A 224 -12.04 6.06 -4.42
C PHE A 224 -12.74 5.08 -5.40
N PRO A 225 -12.98 5.47 -6.67
CA PRO A 225 -13.55 4.60 -7.70
C PRO A 225 -12.49 3.68 -8.37
N PRO A 226 -12.90 2.65 -9.15
CA PRO A 226 -14.27 2.12 -9.40
C PRO A 226 -14.52 0.75 -8.73
N PRO A 227 -15.77 0.32 -8.50
CA PRO A 227 -16.31 0.37 -7.14
C PRO A 227 -15.70 -0.66 -6.17
N ASP A 228 -14.50 -0.34 -5.66
CA ASP A 228 -14.09 -0.79 -4.34
C ASP A 228 -14.72 0.18 -3.32
N THR A 229 -15.94 -0.11 -2.87
CA THR A 229 -16.75 0.83 -2.04
C THR A 229 -16.38 0.84 -0.56
N GLY A 230 -15.36 0.08 -0.16
CA GLY A 230 -14.92 0.00 1.21
C GLY A 230 -13.42 -0.18 1.36
N TYR A 231 -12.98 0.00 2.59
CA TYR A 231 -11.61 -0.24 3.01
C TYR A 231 -11.61 -1.22 4.18
N GLY A 232 -10.72 -2.20 4.12
CA GLY A 232 -10.36 -3.12 5.20
C GLY A 232 -9.03 -2.69 5.83
N MET A 233 -8.23 -3.64 6.29
CA MET A 233 -6.89 -3.35 6.82
C MET A 233 -5.85 -3.47 5.68
N GLY A 234 -5.60 -2.37 4.96
CA GLY A 234 -4.69 -2.34 3.81
C GLY A 234 -5.23 -2.87 2.49
N TRP A 235 -6.53 -3.11 2.43
CA TRP A 235 -7.21 -3.65 1.25
C TRP A 235 -8.43 -2.81 0.92
N MET A 236 -8.60 -2.49 -0.35
CA MET A 236 -9.84 -1.99 -0.92
C MET A 236 -10.79 -3.16 -1.13
N ILE A 237 -12.06 -2.98 -0.76
CA ILE A 237 -13.09 -4.02 -0.74
C ILE A 237 -14.31 -3.52 -1.52
N GLY A 238 -14.80 -4.32 -2.47
CA GLY A 238 -16.01 -3.98 -3.20
C GLY A 238 -16.55 -5.13 -4.03
N GLU A 239 -17.17 -4.79 -5.14
CA GLU A 239 -17.77 -5.72 -6.07
C GLU A 239 -17.67 -5.23 -7.51
N HIS A 240 -17.62 -6.16 -8.46
CA HIS A 240 -17.73 -5.87 -9.88
C HIS A 240 -18.65 -6.90 -10.53
N GLY A 241 -19.74 -6.45 -11.16
CA GLY A 241 -20.72 -7.35 -11.80
C GLY A 241 -21.38 -8.35 -10.84
N GLY A 242 -21.44 -8.05 -9.52
CA GLY A 242 -21.95 -8.96 -8.49
C GLY A 242 -20.91 -9.95 -7.94
N HIS A 243 -19.65 -9.87 -8.39
CA HIS A 243 -18.53 -10.66 -7.87
C HIS A 243 -17.75 -9.85 -6.85
N ARG A 244 -17.39 -10.46 -5.72
CA ARG A 244 -16.59 -9.80 -4.69
C ARG A 244 -15.21 -9.45 -5.22
N VAL A 245 -14.77 -8.22 -4.99
CA VAL A 245 -13.42 -7.74 -5.32
C VAL A 245 -12.69 -7.37 -4.03
N VAL A 246 -11.45 -7.84 -3.91
CA VAL A 246 -10.50 -7.47 -2.87
C VAL A 246 -9.19 -7.09 -3.55
N GLY A 247 -8.64 -5.93 -3.23
CA GLY A 247 -7.48 -5.45 -3.97
C GLY A 247 -6.86 -4.19 -3.42
N HIS A 248 -6.07 -3.53 -4.25
CA HIS A 248 -5.63 -2.18 -4.02
C HIS A 248 -5.22 -1.54 -5.35
N ALA A 249 -5.43 -0.22 -5.47
CA ALA A 249 -4.97 0.58 -6.58
C ALA A 249 -3.73 1.41 -6.19
N GLY A 250 -2.85 1.67 -7.14
CA GLY A 250 -1.66 2.47 -6.94
C GLY A 250 -1.62 3.62 -7.91
N ILE A 251 -1.36 4.83 -7.43
CA ILE A 251 -1.10 6.01 -8.25
C ILE A 251 0.15 6.67 -7.71
N ASP A 252 1.08 6.95 -8.61
CA ASP A 252 2.27 7.75 -8.34
C ASP A 252 2.66 8.56 -9.58
N LEU A 253 3.65 9.44 -9.45
CA LEU A 253 4.23 10.20 -10.54
C LEU A 253 4.85 9.26 -11.57
N GLY A 254 4.14 9.09 -12.68
CA GLY A 254 4.54 8.26 -13.82
C GLY A 254 4.36 6.75 -13.64
N TYR A 255 3.68 6.30 -12.59
CA TYR A 255 3.22 4.91 -12.45
C TYR A 255 1.77 4.84 -11.97
N ASN A 256 1.04 3.84 -12.45
CA ASN A 256 -0.16 3.37 -11.78
C ASN A 256 -0.28 1.86 -11.88
N ALA A 257 -0.92 1.29 -10.88
CA ALA A 257 -1.08 -0.14 -10.75
C ALA A 257 -2.48 -0.50 -10.25
N PHE A 258 -2.93 -1.69 -10.60
CA PHE A 258 -4.04 -2.37 -9.95
C PHE A 258 -3.65 -3.78 -9.61
N MET A 259 -4.10 -4.22 -8.45
CA MET A 259 -4.25 -5.62 -8.11
C MET A 259 -5.69 -5.81 -7.65
N SER A 260 -6.47 -6.56 -8.41
CA SER A 260 -7.85 -6.92 -8.10
C SER A 260 -7.96 -8.43 -8.02
N MET A 261 -8.39 -8.94 -6.88
CA MET A 261 -8.62 -10.37 -6.65
C MET A 261 -10.11 -10.62 -6.50
N LEU A 262 -10.59 -11.65 -7.17
CA LEU A 262 -11.95 -12.16 -7.08
C LEU A 262 -11.86 -13.53 -6.40
N PRO A 263 -11.83 -13.57 -5.05
CA PRO A 263 -11.54 -14.79 -4.30
C PRO A 263 -12.59 -15.89 -4.53
N ASP A 264 -13.84 -15.51 -4.78
CA ASP A 264 -14.94 -16.45 -5.03
C ASP A 264 -14.87 -17.07 -6.43
N ASP A 265 -14.08 -16.48 -7.34
CA ASP A 265 -13.87 -16.91 -8.72
C ASP A 265 -12.47 -17.49 -8.97
N ASP A 266 -11.63 -17.61 -7.93
CA ASP A 266 -10.22 -18.05 -8.01
C ASP A 266 -9.42 -17.27 -9.08
N MET A 267 -9.64 -15.95 -9.16
CA MET A 267 -9.07 -15.09 -10.19
C MET A 267 -8.38 -13.86 -9.61
N ALA A 268 -7.27 -13.44 -10.23
CA ALA A 268 -6.65 -12.14 -9.99
C ALA A 268 -6.32 -11.44 -11.31
N LEU A 269 -6.54 -10.13 -11.33
CA LEU A 269 -6.14 -9.21 -12.37
C LEU A 269 -5.09 -8.25 -11.82
N ILE A 270 -3.93 -8.22 -12.46
CA ILE A 270 -2.85 -7.28 -12.15
C ILE A 270 -2.58 -6.44 -13.39
N ILE A 271 -2.59 -5.11 -13.23
CA ILE A 271 -2.28 -4.16 -14.28
C ILE A 271 -1.16 -3.25 -13.78
N LEU A 272 -0.10 -3.10 -14.55
CA LEU A 272 1.03 -2.23 -14.26
C LEU A 272 1.22 -1.28 -15.45
N ALA A 273 1.20 0.03 -15.21
CA ALA A 273 1.38 1.05 -16.23
C ALA A 273 2.41 2.09 -15.78
N ASN A 274 3.18 2.60 -16.73
CA ASN A 274 4.28 3.54 -16.51
C ASN A 274 3.95 4.94 -17.07
N GLN A 275 2.68 5.34 -16.97
CA GLN A 275 2.17 6.63 -17.42
C GLN A 275 1.09 7.10 -16.45
N SER A 276 1.29 8.23 -15.78
CA SER A 276 0.38 8.72 -14.74
C SER A 276 0.45 10.24 -14.57
N ASP A 277 -0.72 10.86 -14.42
CA ASP A 277 -0.90 12.24 -13.96
C ASP A 277 -1.61 12.21 -12.60
N VAL A 278 -0.90 12.60 -11.54
CA VAL A 278 -1.45 12.63 -10.18
C VAL A 278 -2.44 13.79 -9.97
N VAL A 279 -2.46 14.77 -10.88
CA VAL A 279 -3.40 15.89 -10.86
C VAL A 279 -4.65 15.55 -11.66
N ASN A 280 -4.49 14.87 -12.80
CA ASN A 280 -5.61 14.44 -13.65
C ASN A 280 -5.84 12.92 -13.62
N LEU A 281 -6.67 12.49 -12.66
CA LEU A 281 -7.08 11.10 -12.49
C LEU A 281 -7.83 10.52 -13.69
N THR A 282 -8.29 11.35 -14.65
CA THR A 282 -8.93 10.87 -15.88
C THR A 282 -7.94 10.34 -16.92
N SER A 283 -6.67 10.17 -16.57
CA SER A 283 -5.61 9.76 -17.51
C SER A 283 -4.80 8.53 -17.04
N LEU A 284 -5.34 7.76 -16.09
CA LEU A 284 -4.67 6.62 -15.48
C LEU A 284 -5.01 5.30 -16.21
N PRO A 285 -4.12 4.74 -17.07
CA PRO A 285 -4.48 3.63 -17.94
C PRO A 285 -4.95 2.39 -17.17
N ALA A 286 -4.36 2.07 -16.02
CA ALA A 286 -4.76 0.91 -15.24
C ALA A 286 -6.19 1.04 -14.69
N PHE A 287 -6.64 2.25 -14.34
CA PHE A 287 -8.00 2.52 -13.85
C PHE A 287 -9.04 2.31 -14.96
N PHE A 288 -8.74 2.72 -16.19
CA PHE A 288 -9.65 2.53 -17.31
C PHE A 288 -9.68 1.11 -17.86
N MET A 289 -8.57 0.40 -17.79
CA MET A 289 -8.47 -0.96 -18.32
C MET A 289 -9.12 -2.00 -17.40
N ARG A 290 -9.18 -1.74 -16.10
CA ARG A 290 -9.61 -2.73 -15.10
C ARG A 290 -11.01 -3.29 -15.39
N ASP A 291 -12.02 -2.44 -15.40
CA ASP A 291 -13.42 -2.90 -15.51
C ASP A 291 -13.70 -3.59 -16.85
N PRO A 292 -13.29 -3.03 -18.01
CA PRO A 292 -13.45 -3.74 -19.29
C PRO A 292 -12.73 -5.10 -19.32
N ILE A 293 -11.56 -5.23 -18.71
CA ILE A 293 -10.86 -6.52 -18.64
C ILE A 293 -11.62 -7.49 -17.73
N LEU A 294 -12.09 -7.04 -16.56
CA LEU A 294 -12.93 -7.86 -15.69
C LEU A 294 -14.22 -8.29 -16.40
N ASP A 295 -14.86 -7.41 -17.16
CA ASP A 295 -16.06 -7.76 -17.92
C ASP A 295 -15.81 -8.83 -18.98
N ILE A 296 -14.63 -8.81 -19.62
CA ILE A 296 -14.21 -9.85 -20.56
C ILE A 296 -13.97 -11.17 -19.82
N LEU A 297 -13.25 -11.13 -18.69
CA LEU A 297 -12.89 -12.31 -17.91
C LEU A 297 -14.12 -12.99 -17.28
N LEU A 298 -15.10 -12.21 -16.83
CA LEU A 298 -16.35 -12.69 -16.25
C LEU A 298 -17.41 -13.04 -17.30
N GLY A 299 -17.15 -12.76 -18.59
CA GLY A 299 -18.09 -13.01 -19.68
C GLY A 299 -19.34 -12.14 -19.62
N THR A 300 -19.27 -10.96 -18.99
CA THR A 300 -20.38 -10.00 -18.84
C THR A 300 -20.44 -8.97 -19.96
N THR A 301 -19.42 -8.94 -20.84
CA THR A 301 -19.49 -8.15 -22.07
C THR A 301 -20.68 -8.61 -22.94
N ALA A 302 -21.59 -7.68 -23.27
CA ALA A 302 -22.50 -7.92 -24.37
C ALA A 302 -21.65 -8.22 -25.61
N ALA A 303 -21.89 -9.36 -26.25
CA ALA A 303 -21.24 -9.68 -27.52
C ALA A 303 -21.38 -8.48 -28.48
N PRO A 304 -20.30 -8.09 -29.19
CA PRO A 304 -20.33 -6.96 -30.11
C PRO A 304 -21.40 -7.12 -31.20
#